data_AF-A0A5B0QLG1-F1
#
_entry.id   AF-A0A5B0QLG1-F1
#
_cell.length_a   1.000
_cell.length_b   1.000
_cell.length_c   1.000
_cell.angle_alpha   90.00
_cell.angle_beta   90.00
_cell.angle_gamma   90.00
#
_symmetry.space_group_name_H-M   'P 1'
#
loop_
_entity.id
_entity.type
_entity.pdbx_description
1 polymer ?
#
loop_
_entity_poly.entity_id
_entity_poly.type
_entity_poly.pdbx_seq_one_letter_code
_entity_poly.pdbx_strand_id
1 'polypeptide(L)'
;MALNPKQSADVQLNELETSEHSYNRKRFGSPCPGISILVNHGYLTPAHKHDRIKVGDLINALVKGFNLSWFHAAFLSILAVLICGKGLSVSIAELGAHGRIEHDGSITRYDYGEGDSLNPDEKLIDQFLNTGESPHPVSLNDYALRRAELAAFAHRPFSLKTRML
;
A
#
# COMPACT_ATOMS: atom_id res chain seq x y z
N MET A 1 36.94 -23.26 -19.84
CA MET A 1 35.95 -22.22 -20.20
C MET A 1 35.37 -21.72 -18.89
N ALA A 2 35.92 -20.63 -18.37
CA ALA A 2 35.60 -20.13 -17.03
C ALA A 2 34.23 -19.46 -17.04
N LEU A 3 33.33 -19.91 -16.15
CA LEU A 3 32.05 -19.28 -15.88
C LEU A 3 32.32 -17.91 -15.26
N ASN A 4 31.83 -16.85 -15.92
CA ASN A 4 31.89 -15.48 -15.47
C ASN A 4 30.91 -15.27 -14.29
N PRO A 5 31.38 -15.04 -13.06
CA PRO A 5 30.52 -14.80 -11.92
C PRO A 5 30.13 -13.32 -11.92
N LYS A 6 29.18 -12.94 -12.79
CA LYS A 6 28.38 -11.75 -12.48
C LYS A 6 27.51 -12.13 -11.28
N GLN A 7 28.06 -11.83 -10.10
CA GLN A 7 27.37 -11.77 -8.81
C GLN A 7 25.92 -11.33 -9.03
N SER A 8 24.99 -12.17 -8.60
CA SER A 8 23.66 -11.68 -8.17
C SER A 8 23.96 -10.54 -7.21
N ALA A 9 23.58 -9.32 -7.57
CA ALA A 9 23.62 -8.19 -6.67
C ALA A 9 22.48 -8.37 -5.66
N ASP A 10 22.65 -9.37 -4.79
CA ASP A 10 21.88 -9.47 -3.57
C ASP A 10 22.18 -8.19 -2.81
N VAL A 11 21.16 -7.35 -2.66
CA VAL A 11 21.21 -6.10 -1.92
C VAL A 11 21.73 -6.43 -0.53
N GLN A 12 23.01 -6.17 -0.27
CA GLN A 12 23.55 -6.27 1.08
C GLN A 12 22.89 -5.18 1.90
N LEU A 13 21.92 -5.56 2.73
CA LEU A 13 21.29 -4.67 3.69
C LEU A 13 22.39 -4.19 4.65
N ASN A 14 22.70 -2.90 4.58
CA ASN A 14 23.73 -2.29 5.41
C ASN A 14 23.19 -2.17 6.85
N GLU A 15 23.89 -2.76 7.83
CA GLU A 15 23.49 -2.70 9.25
C GLU A 15 23.32 -1.25 9.76
N LEU A 16 24.07 -0.29 9.20
CA LEU A 16 23.90 1.13 9.51
C LEU A 16 22.57 1.72 9.02
N GLU A 17 22.08 1.33 7.83
CA GLU A 17 20.76 1.76 7.33
C GLU A 17 19.63 1.22 8.21
N THR A 18 19.81 0.02 8.79
CA THR A 18 18.80 -0.57 9.68
C THR A 18 18.63 0.22 10.98
N SER A 19 19.67 0.96 11.42
CA SER A 19 19.58 1.81 12.62
C SER A 19 18.80 3.10 12.38
N GLU A 20 19.00 3.78 11.25
CA GLU A 20 18.33 5.04 10.90
C GLU A 20 16.83 4.83 10.63
N HIS A 21 16.48 3.67 10.05
CA HIS A 21 15.11 3.31 9.69
C HIS A 21 14.47 2.28 10.63
N SER A 22 14.78 2.38 11.92
CA SER A 22 14.19 1.54 12.96
C SER A 22 12.66 1.69 13.02
N TYR A 23 11.96 0.58 13.22
CA TYR A 23 10.50 0.57 13.28
C TYR A 23 9.97 1.36 14.48
N ASN A 24 9.06 2.29 14.23
CA ASN A 24 8.24 2.98 15.21
C ASN A 24 6.78 3.01 14.74
N ARG A 25 5.88 2.38 15.50
CA ARG A 25 4.47 2.26 15.09
C ARG A 25 3.76 3.61 15.13
N LYS A 26 3.35 4.10 13.96
CA LYS A 26 2.44 5.24 13.76
C LYS A 26 1.12 4.75 13.14
N ARG A 27 0.00 5.10 13.78
CA ARG A 27 -1.36 4.69 13.34
C ARG A 27 -2.09 5.85 12.67
N PHE A 28 -1.67 6.21 11.46
CA PHE A 28 -2.28 7.32 10.71
C PHE A 28 -3.50 6.91 9.86
N GLY A 29 -3.76 5.62 9.68
CA GLY A 29 -4.86 5.10 8.87
C GLY A 29 -4.64 5.36 7.38
N SER A 30 -3.73 4.61 6.75
CA SER A 30 -3.45 4.70 5.32
C SER A 30 -3.94 3.43 4.61
N PRO A 31 -4.73 3.56 3.52
CA PRO A 31 -5.21 2.38 2.79
C PRO A 31 -4.04 1.62 2.12
N CYS A 32 -2.91 2.30 1.89
CA CYS A 32 -1.72 1.71 1.32
C CYS A 32 -0.81 1.11 2.43
N PRO A 33 -0.55 -0.21 2.42
CA PRO A 33 0.41 -0.81 3.35
C PRO A 33 1.83 -0.25 3.14
N GLY A 34 2.21 0.05 1.88
CA GLY A 34 3.52 0.61 1.55
C GLY A 34 3.79 1.96 2.23
N ILE A 35 2.83 2.90 2.17
CA ILE A 35 2.96 4.20 2.85
C ILE A 35 3.04 4.01 4.37
N SER A 36 2.24 3.10 4.93
CA SER A 36 2.29 2.79 6.37
C SER A 36 3.67 2.28 6.80
N ILE A 37 4.31 1.42 5.98
CA ILE A 37 5.68 0.93 6.22
C ILE A 37 6.68 2.08 6.16
N LEU A 38 6.66 2.90 5.10
CA LEU A 38 7.59 4.03 4.94
C LEU A 38 7.50 5.04 6.09
N VAL A 39 6.29 5.28 6.61
CA VAL A 39 6.08 6.15 7.76
C VAL A 39 6.58 5.52 9.06
N ASN A 40 6.30 4.22 9.27
CA ASN A 40 6.72 3.51 10.47
C ASN A 40 8.24 3.31 10.54
N HIS A 41 8.93 3.25 9.39
CA HIS A 41 10.39 3.16 9.30
C HIS A 41 11.07 4.52 9.09
N GLY A 42 10.33 5.64 9.18
CA GLY A 42 10.91 6.98 9.12
C GLY A 42 11.44 7.42 7.74
N TYR A 43 11.18 6.67 6.66
CA TYR A 43 11.40 7.17 5.29
C TYR A 43 10.48 8.34 4.95
N LEU A 44 9.28 8.35 5.55
CA LEU A 44 8.38 9.49 5.56
C LEU A 44 8.15 9.92 7.01
N THR A 45 8.28 11.21 7.28
CA THR A 45 8.23 11.75 8.65
C THR A 45 7.10 12.77 8.90
N PRO A 46 5.86 12.55 8.42
CA PRO A 46 4.75 13.40 8.86
C PRO A 46 4.53 13.22 10.37
N ALA A 47 4.23 14.32 11.06
CA ALA A 47 3.84 14.33 12.47
C ALA A 47 2.36 13.95 12.63
N HIS A 48 1.53 14.34 11.66
CA HIS A 48 0.09 14.07 11.62
C HIS A 48 -0.36 13.58 10.24
N LYS A 49 -1.49 12.88 10.19
CA LYS A 49 -2.05 12.34 8.93
C LYS A 49 -2.43 13.41 7.89
N HIS A 50 -2.60 14.66 8.31
CA HIS A 50 -2.94 15.80 7.44
C HIS A 50 -1.71 16.56 6.94
N ASP A 51 -0.51 16.19 7.40
CA ASP A 51 0.71 16.84 6.97
C ASP A 51 0.98 16.55 5.49
N ARG A 52 1.54 17.56 4.82
CA ARG A 52 1.74 17.58 3.39
C ARG A 52 3.08 16.94 3.06
N ILE A 53 3.03 15.81 2.37
CA ILE A 53 4.20 15.10 1.86
C ILE A 53 4.42 15.56 0.42
N LYS A 54 5.60 16.11 0.12
CA LYS A 54 5.92 16.57 -1.23
C LYS A 54 6.16 15.39 -2.14
N VAL A 55 5.88 15.56 -3.44
CA VAL A 55 6.12 14.52 -4.44
C VAL A 55 7.57 14.01 -4.43
N GLY A 56 8.55 14.90 -4.24
CA GLY A 56 9.96 14.52 -4.14
C GLY A 56 10.28 13.63 -2.94
N ASP A 57 9.64 13.88 -1.80
CA ASP A 57 9.80 13.07 -0.58
C ASP A 57 9.20 11.67 -0.78
N LEU A 58 8.04 11.57 -1.45
CA LEU A 58 7.42 10.30 -1.82
C LEU A 58 8.33 9.48 -2.77
N ILE A 59 8.88 10.13 -3.80
CA ILE A 59 9.78 9.47 -4.75
C ILE A 59 10.99 8.91 -4.02
N ASN A 60 11.64 9.74 -3.20
CA ASN A 60 12.83 9.34 -2.45
C ASN A 60 12.53 8.20 -1.47
N ALA A 61 11.41 8.26 -0.76
CA ALA A 61 10.99 7.21 0.17
C ALA A 61 10.71 5.88 -0.54
N LEU A 62 10.05 5.89 -1.70
CA LEU A 62 9.79 4.68 -2.49
C LEU A 62 11.09 4.06 -3.04
N VAL A 63 12.01 4.89 -3.52
CA VAL A 63 13.32 4.42 -4.02
C VAL A 63 14.13 3.82 -2.87
N LYS A 64 14.28 4.54 -1.75
CA LYS A 64 15.12 4.10 -0.64
C LYS A 64 14.50 2.97 0.19
N GLY A 65 13.21 3.03 0.47
CA GLY A 65 12.54 2.07 1.35
C GLY A 65 12.13 0.77 0.67
N PHE A 66 11.95 0.77 -0.65
CA PHE A 66 11.49 -0.40 -1.40
C PHE A 66 12.34 -0.74 -2.62
N ASN A 67 13.45 -0.03 -2.86
CA ASN A 67 14.31 -0.22 -4.02
C ASN A 67 13.56 -0.12 -5.36
N LEU A 68 12.54 0.74 -5.44
CA LEU A 68 11.86 1.02 -6.70
C LEU A 68 12.80 1.78 -7.63
N SER A 69 12.73 1.51 -8.93
CA SER A 69 13.40 2.39 -9.89
C SER A 69 12.79 3.79 -9.81
N TRP A 70 13.61 4.82 -10.04
CA TRP A 70 13.18 6.21 -9.97
C TRP A 70 11.95 6.49 -10.83
N PHE A 71 11.87 5.88 -12.02
CA PHE A 71 10.72 6.02 -12.92
C PHE A 71 9.41 5.51 -12.31
N HIS A 72 9.41 4.30 -11.71
CA HIS A 72 8.21 3.76 -11.07
C HIS A 72 7.82 4.57 -9.83
N ALA A 73 8.82 5.00 -9.04
CA ALA A 73 8.59 5.85 -7.88
C ALA A 73 7.99 7.22 -8.28
N ALA A 74 8.50 7.84 -9.34
CA ALA A 74 7.98 9.08 -9.91
C ALA A 74 6.56 8.91 -10.43
N PHE A 75 6.30 7.86 -11.21
CA PHE A 75 4.96 7.56 -11.73
C PHE A 75 3.92 7.43 -10.61
N LEU A 76 4.19 6.59 -9.61
CA LEU A 76 3.27 6.37 -8.48
C LEU A 76 3.07 7.64 -7.65
N SER A 77 4.14 8.40 -7.38
CA SER A 77 4.07 9.62 -6.56
C SER A 77 3.32 10.74 -7.26
N ILE A 78 3.56 10.95 -8.55
CA ILE A 78 2.86 11.95 -9.35
C ILE A 78 1.39 11.59 -9.46
N LEU A 79 1.06 10.31 -9.74
CA LEU A 79 -0.32 9.85 -9.81
C LEU A 79 -1.07 10.07 -8.48
N ALA A 80 -0.43 9.76 -7.36
CA ALA A 80 -0.99 10.00 -6.03
C ALA A 80 -1.31 11.49 -5.77
N VAL A 81 -0.41 12.39 -6.15
CA VAL A 81 -0.61 13.84 -5.99
C VAL A 81 -1.69 14.36 -6.94
N LEU A 82 -1.75 13.88 -8.18
CA LEU A 82 -2.76 14.31 -9.16
C LEU A 82 -4.17 13.87 -8.78
N ILE A 83 -4.33 12.65 -8.26
CA ILE A 83 -5.66 12.09 -7.95
C ILE A 83 -6.16 12.56 -6.57
N CYS A 84 -5.28 12.58 -5.55
CA CYS A 84 -5.68 12.83 -4.16
C CYS A 84 -5.15 14.14 -3.59
N GLY A 85 -4.05 14.66 -4.12
CA GLY A 85 -3.30 15.77 -3.54
C GLY A 85 -3.78 17.16 -3.98
N LYS A 86 -2.92 18.14 -3.70
CA LYS A 86 -3.07 19.56 -4.10
C LYS A 86 -1.70 20.11 -4.48
N GLY A 87 -1.57 20.89 -5.55
CA GLY A 87 -0.25 21.36 -5.99
C GLY A 87 0.73 20.19 -6.19
N LEU A 88 1.89 20.23 -5.52
CA LEU A 88 2.94 19.19 -5.60
C LEU A 88 3.05 18.33 -4.32
N SER A 89 1.97 18.20 -3.56
CA SER A 89 1.95 17.40 -2.32
C SER A 89 0.61 16.70 -2.06
N VAL A 90 0.65 15.69 -1.20
CA VAL A 90 -0.50 14.90 -0.73
C VAL A 90 -0.31 14.57 0.75
N SER A 91 -1.40 14.38 1.49
CA SER A 91 -1.39 13.91 2.88
C SER A 91 -1.91 12.47 2.98
N ILE A 92 -1.62 11.78 4.08
CA ILE A 92 -2.11 10.42 4.31
C ILE A 92 -3.64 10.40 4.39
N ALA A 93 -4.24 11.42 4.98
CA ALA A 93 -5.69 11.58 5.03
C ALA A 93 -6.31 11.71 3.63
N GLU A 94 -5.66 12.42 2.70
CA GLU A 94 -6.12 12.54 1.31
C GLU A 94 -5.98 11.23 0.53
N LEU A 95 -4.93 10.44 0.79
CA LEU A 95 -4.80 9.10 0.19
C LEU A 95 -5.94 8.16 0.63
N GLY A 96 -6.48 8.36 1.83
CA GLY A 96 -7.62 7.61 2.37
C GLY A 96 -8.99 8.10 1.92
N ALA A 97 -9.08 9.08 1.00
CA ALA A 97 -10.36 9.53 0.47
C ALA A 97 -10.94 8.48 -0.50
N HIS A 98 -12.13 7.97 -0.18
CA HIS A 98 -12.82 6.97 -0.99
C HIS A 98 -13.15 7.46 -2.41
N GLY A 99 -13.14 6.53 -3.38
CA GLY A 99 -13.45 6.81 -4.79
C GLY A 99 -12.34 7.56 -5.52
N ARG A 100 -11.14 7.57 -4.96
CA ARG A 100 -9.94 8.17 -5.55
C ARG A 100 -8.94 7.06 -5.85
N ILE A 101 -7.96 6.87 -4.97
CA ILE A 101 -7.08 5.71 -4.95
C ILE A 101 -7.63 4.66 -3.98
N GLU A 102 -8.18 5.08 -2.84
CA GLU A 102 -8.93 4.18 -1.97
C GLU A 102 -10.21 3.74 -2.68
N HIS A 103 -10.49 2.43 -2.64
CA HIS A 103 -11.55 1.78 -3.38
C HIS A 103 -12.01 0.49 -2.66
N ASP A 104 -13.25 0.10 -2.97
CA ASP A 104 -13.85 -1.17 -2.52
C ASP A 104 -13.17 -2.39 -3.15
N GLY A 105 -13.40 -3.56 -2.56
CA GLY A 105 -12.75 -4.80 -2.91
C GLY A 105 -11.26 -4.77 -2.56
N SER A 106 -10.89 -4.12 -1.46
CA SER A 106 -9.51 -4.14 -0.94
C SER A 106 -9.16 -5.52 -0.35
N ILE A 107 -7.90 -5.96 -0.47
CA ILE A 107 -7.52 -7.33 -0.06
C ILE A 107 -7.64 -7.53 1.44
N THR A 108 -7.22 -6.53 2.22
CA THR A 108 -7.12 -6.64 3.68
C THR A 108 -7.87 -5.51 4.42
N ARG A 109 -8.67 -4.71 3.71
CA ARG A 109 -9.45 -3.58 4.27
C ARG A 109 -10.89 -3.77 3.86
N TYR A 110 -11.82 -3.31 4.70
CA TYR A 110 -13.23 -3.36 4.37
C TYR A 110 -13.59 -2.30 3.33
N ASP A 111 -14.70 -2.54 2.64
CA ASP A 111 -15.31 -1.59 1.73
C ASP A 111 -15.83 -0.37 2.49
N TYR A 112 -15.92 0.76 1.80
CA TYR A 112 -16.40 1.99 2.39
C TYR A 112 -17.87 1.86 2.80
N GLY A 113 -18.17 2.11 4.08
CA GLY A 113 -19.50 1.97 4.66
C GLY A 113 -19.80 0.59 5.28
N GLU A 114 -18.97 -0.42 4.99
CA GLU A 114 -19.12 -1.77 5.56
C GLU A 114 -18.14 -2.03 6.72
N GLY A 115 -17.09 -1.20 6.87
CA GLY A 115 -16.14 -1.30 7.96
C GLY A 115 -15.01 -0.27 7.91
N ASP A 116 -13.87 -0.59 8.50
CA ASP A 116 -12.65 0.23 8.42
C ASP A 116 -11.94 0.00 7.07
N SER A 117 -11.98 1.01 6.20
CA SER A 117 -11.34 0.98 4.87
C SER A 117 -9.87 1.41 4.89
N LEU A 118 -9.35 1.85 6.03
CA LEU A 118 -8.02 2.46 6.13
C LEU A 118 -7.02 1.58 6.89
N ASN A 119 -7.49 0.77 7.84
CA ASN A 119 -6.63 -0.12 8.61
C ASN A 119 -6.83 -1.59 8.21
N PRO A 120 -5.74 -2.39 8.19
CA PRO A 120 -5.87 -3.80 7.87
C PRO A 120 -6.69 -4.56 8.92
N ASP A 121 -7.56 -5.45 8.47
CA ASP A 121 -8.35 -6.35 9.32
C ASP A 121 -7.76 -7.78 9.33
N GLU A 122 -7.68 -8.38 10.51
CA GLU A 122 -7.10 -9.71 10.70
C GLU A 122 -7.86 -10.79 9.94
N LYS A 123 -9.19 -10.74 9.90
CA LYS A 123 -10.01 -11.75 9.20
C LYS A 123 -9.80 -11.67 7.70
N LEU A 124 -9.70 -10.46 7.15
CA LEU A 124 -9.45 -10.29 5.71
C LEU A 124 -8.03 -10.72 5.32
N ILE A 125 -7.04 -10.53 6.20
CA ILE A 125 -5.69 -11.07 6.04
C ILE A 125 -5.75 -12.60 6.04
N ASP A 126 -6.40 -13.21 7.03
CA ASP A 126 -6.52 -14.66 7.12
C ASP A 126 -7.22 -15.25 5.89
N GLN A 127 -8.28 -14.60 5.40
CA GLN A 127 -8.93 -15.01 4.14
C GLN A 127 -7.97 -14.98 2.95
N PHE A 128 -7.12 -13.94 2.87
CA PHE A 128 -6.14 -13.84 1.78
C PHE A 128 -5.04 -14.90 1.90
N LEU A 129 -4.54 -15.17 3.12
CA LEU A 129 -3.49 -16.17 3.33
C LEU A 129 -3.97 -17.62 3.16
N ASN A 130 -5.28 -17.85 3.22
CA ASN A 130 -5.90 -19.17 3.09
C ASN A 130 -6.58 -19.41 1.72
N THR A 131 -6.20 -18.67 0.65
CA THR A 131 -6.73 -18.90 -0.71
C THR A 131 -6.24 -20.22 -1.34
N GLY A 132 -5.26 -20.91 -0.74
CA GLY A 132 -4.75 -22.19 -1.19
C GLY A 132 -5.06 -23.35 -0.23
N GLU A 133 -4.76 -24.58 -0.66
CA GLU A 133 -5.11 -25.81 0.08
C GLU A 133 -4.17 -26.11 1.27
N SER A 134 -2.98 -25.51 1.31
CA SER A 134 -1.99 -25.75 2.36
C SER A 134 -1.16 -24.49 2.65
N PRO A 135 -0.49 -24.38 3.81
CA PRO A 135 0.36 -23.23 4.10
C PRO A 135 1.50 -23.11 3.08
N HIS A 136 1.52 -22.02 2.31
CA HIS A 136 2.57 -21.72 1.34
C HIS A 136 2.89 -20.22 1.34
N PRO A 137 4.07 -19.82 0.83
CA PRO A 137 4.35 -18.43 0.53
C PRO A 137 3.30 -17.87 -0.44
N VAL A 138 2.88 -16.62 -0.24
CA VAL A 138 1.93 -15.96 -1.14
C VAL A 138 2.54 -15.82 -2.54
N SER A 139 1.84 -16.35 -3.53
CA SER A 139 2.21 -16.32 -4.94
C SER A 139 1.35 -15.33 -5.73
N LEU A 140 1.71 -15.09 -7.00
CA LEU A 140 0.88 -14.29 -7.90
C LEU A 140 -0.50 -14.92 -8.15
N ASN A 141 -0.61 -16.26 -8.08
CA ASN A 141 -1.89 -16.94 -8.25
C ASN A 141 -2.83 -16.67 -7.09
N ASP A 142 -2.31 -16.56 -5.86
CA ASP A 142 -3.10 -16.21 -4.68
C ASP A 142 -3.65 -14.80 -4.78
N TYR A 143 -2.82 -13.85 -5.24
CA TYR A 143 -3.27 -12.50 -5.56
C TYR A 143 -4.37 -12.53 -6.62
N ALA A 144 -4.16 -13.25 -7.74
CA ALA A 144 -5.13 -13.31 -8.83
C ALA A 144 -6.47 -13.90 -8.38
N LEU A 145 -6.44 -15.01 -7.63
CA LEU A 145 -7.62 -15.67 -7.08
C LEU A 145 -8.37 -14.73 -6.14
N ARG A 146 -7.67 -14.13 -5.16
CA ARG A 146 -8.28 -13.18 -4.24
C ARG A 146 -8.88 -11.97 -4.95
N ARG A 147 -8.20 -11.44 -5.97
CA ARG A 147 -8.73 -10.33 -6.78
C ARG A 147 -10.00 -10.72 -7.53
N ALA A 148 -10.07 -11.93 -8.08
CA ALA A 148 -11.25 -12.42 -8.77
C ALA A 148 -12.45 -12.57 -7.82
N GLU A 149 -12.24 -13.10 -6.61
CA GLU A 149 -13.27 -13.18 -5.57
C GLU A 149 -13.82 -11.81 -5.17
N LEU A 150 -12.92 -10.86 -4.90
CA LEU A 150 -13.30 -9.50 -4.50
C LEU A 150 -14.03 -8.76 -5.62
N ALA A 151 -13.61 -8.94 -6.88
CA ALA A 151 -14.29 -8.35 -8.03
C ALA A 151 -15.71 -8.92 -8.17
N ALA A 152 -15.89 -10.23 -8.04
CA ALA A 152 -17.22 -10.86 -8.07
C ALA A 152 -18.13 -10.36 -6.93
N PHE A 153 -17.55 -10.06 -5.77
CA PHE A 153 -18.28 -9.49 -4.63
C PHE A 153 -18.66 -8.01 -4.85
N ALA A 154 -17.74 -7.20 -5.37
CA ALA A 154 -17.96 -5.79 -5.70
C ALA A 154 -18.95 -5.59 -6.87
N HIS A 155 -19.13 -6.60 -7.73
CA HIS A 155 -20.14 -6.61 -8.79
C HIS A 155 -21.57 -6.96 -8.33
N ARG A 156 -21.84 -7.07 -7.02
CA ARG A 156 -23.24 -6.99 -6.56
C ARG A 156 -23.78 -5.63 -7.04
N PRO A 157 -24.87 -5.59 -7.83
CA PRO A 157 -25.44 -4.32 -8.23
C PRO A 157 -25.74 -3.52 -6.96
N PHE A 158 -25.35 -2.24 -6.94
CA PHE A 158 -25.80 -1.29 -5.91
C PHE A 158 -27.28 -1.58 -5.64
N SER A 159 -27.60 -2.14 -4.48
CA SER A 159 -28.99 -2.34 -4.11
C SER A 159 -29.56 -0.95 -3.89
N LEU A 160 -30.18 -0.39 -4.93
CA LEU A 160 -30.94 0.86 -4.86
C LEU A 160 -32.16 0.76 -3.92
N LYS A 161 -32.41 -0.41 -3.32
CA LYS A 161 -33.31 -0.56 -2.19
C LYS A 161 -32.54 -0.33 -0.89
N THR A 162 -32.45 0.93 -0.48
CA THR A 162 -32.93 1.44 0.82
C THR A 162 -32.47 2.90 0.99
N ARG A 163 -33.16 3.80 0.30
CA ARG A 163 -33.40 5.17 0.77
C ARG A 163 -34.77 5.63 0.27
N MET A 164 -35.78 4.94 0.76
CA MET A 164 -37.09 5.55 1.01
C MET A 164 -37.35 5.31 2.49
N LEU A 165 -36.99 6.32 3.28
CA LEU A 165 -37.78 6.97 4.34
C LEU A 165 -36.88 8.03 4.99
#